data_AF-A0A925XMW6-F1
#
_entry.id   AF-A0A925XMW6-F1
#
_cell.length_a   1.000
_cell.length_b   1.000
_cell.length_c   1.000
_cell.angle_alpha   90.00
_cell.angle_beta   90.00
_cell.angle_gamma   90.00
#
_symmetry.space_group_name_H-M   'P 1'
#
loop_
_entity.id
_entity.type
_entity.pdbx_description
1 polymer ?
#
loop_
_entity_poly.entity_id
_entity_poly.type
_entity_poly.pdbx_seq_one_letter_code
_entity_poly.pdbx_strand_id
1 'polypeptide(L)' 'SLHNDFYNHIEGQHALVGKRTGETFRLGDTVEVKLVEAIPSAGALRFEMLSEGKKGRVAAPHAGEGSREKRSWRRRR' A
#
# COMPACT_ATOMS: atom_id res chain seq x y z
N SER A 1 -4.74 6.99 -10.93
CA SER A 1 -3.39 6.46 -10.69
C SER A 1 -2.77 7.28 -9.58
N LEU A 2 -2.06 6.65 -8.65
CA LEU A 2 -1.23 7.39 -7.70
C LEU A 2 0.13 7.60 -8.36
N HIS A 3 0.52 8.85 -8.52
CA HIS A 3 1.78 9.18 -9.16
C HIS A 3 2.93 8.94 -8.17
N ASN A 4 4.14 8.71 -8.69
CA ASN A 4 5.41 8.76 -7.93
C ASN A 4 5.85 7.51 -7.14
N ASP A 5 5.06 6.43 -7.09
CA ASP A 5 5.49 5.13 -6.56
C ASP A 5 4.71 3.95 -7.17
N PHE A 6 5.26 2.75 -7.03
CA PHE A 6 4.54 1.50 -7.27
C PHE A 6 3.89 1.04 -5.96
N TYR A 7 2.59 0.76 -5.98
CA TYR A 7 1.84 0.38 -4.78
C TYR A 7 1.51 -1.11 -4.76
N ASN A 8 1.80 -1.78 -3.65
CA ASN A 8 1.36 -3.15 -3.39
C ASN A 8 0.01 -3.13 -2.69
N HIS A 9 -0.93 -3.95 -3.17
CA HIS A 9 -2.22 -4.14 -2.51
C HIS A 9 -2.12 -5.23 -1.44
N ILE A 10 -2.41 -4.85 -0.19
CA ILE A 10 -2.50 -5.76 0.95
C ILE A 10 -3.97 -5.99 1.25
N GLU A 11 -4.51 -7.06 0.68
CA GLU A 11 -5.94 -7.36 0.68
C GLU A 11 -6.54 -7.43 2.09
N GLY A 12 -5.91 -8.18 3.00
CA GLY A 12 -6.38 -8.32 4.38
C GLY A 12 -6.39 -7.04 5.23
N GLN A 13 -5.80 -5.95 4.73
CA GLN A 13 -5.81 -4.64 5.38
C GLN A 13 -6.51 -3.57 4.55
N HIS A 14 -7.07 -3.93 3.38
CA HIS A 14 -7.63 -2.99 2.40
C HIS A 14 -6.72 -1.77 2.20
N ALA A 15 -5.43 -2.05 1.97
CA ALA A 15 -4.38 -1.05 1.98
C ALA A 15 -3.53 -1.10 0.70
N LEU A 16 -3.13 0.08 0.22
CA LEU A 16 -2.11 0.26 -0.80
C LEU A 16 -0.83 0.78 -0.15
N VAL A 17 0.30 0.10 -0.36
CA VAL A 17 1.59 0.46 0.25
C VAL A 17 2.63 0.75 -0.83
N GLY A 18 3.15 1.97 -0.84
CA GLY A 18 4.21 2.43 -1.73
C GLY A 18 5.49 1.61 -1.51
N LYS A 19 6.01 1.01 -2.59
CA LYS A 19 7.17 0.10 -2.55
C LYS A 19 8.45 0.84 -2.16
N ARG A 20 8.61 2.09 -2.61
CA ARG A 20 9.80 2.90 -2.33
C ARG A 20 9.61 3.77 -1.09
N THR A 21 8.43 4.36 -0.93
CA THR A 21 8.15 5.37 0.09
C THR A 21 7.61 4.79 1.40
N GLY A 22 6.98 3.62 1.36
CA GLY A 22 6.19 3.08 2.47
C GLY A 22 4.90 3.85 2.73
N GLU A 23 4.54 4.80 1.86
CA GLU A 23 3.31 5.57 1.93
C GLU A 23 2.10 4.63 1.86
N THR A 24 1.16 4.78 2.80
CA THR A 24 0.03 3.88 2.91
C THR A 24 -1.29 4.61 2.81
N PHE A 25 -2.16 4.13 1.92
CA PHE A 25 -3.57 4.51 1.84
C PHE A 25 -4.43 3.32 2.24
N ARG A 26 -5.31 3.49 3.23
CA ARG A 26 -6.22 2.44 3.70
C ARG A 26 -7.67 2.84 3.57
N LEU A 27 -8.53 1.83 3.48
CA LEU A 27 -9.96 2.05 3.63
C LEU A 27 -10.26 2.68 5.00
N GLY A 28 -11.09 3.73 4.99
CA GLY A 28 -11.46 4.49 6.19
C GLY A 28 -10.56 5.70 6.49
N ASP A 29 -9.46 5.88 5.77
CA ASP A 29 -8.66 7.11 5.88
C ASP A 29 -9.42 8.31 5.31
N THR A 30 -9.46 9.40 6.08
CA THR A 30 -9.88 10.70 5.57
C THR A 30 -8.79 11.25 4.66
N VAL A 31 -9.16 11.63 3.44
CA VAL A 31 -8.25 12.13 2.41
C VAL A 31 -8.81 13.39 1.76
N GLU A 32 -7.91 14.22 1.25
CA GLU A 32 -8.25 15.36 0.39
C GLU A 32 -7.95 15.00 -1.07
N VAL A 33 -8.92 15.26 -1.95
CA VAL A 33 -8.85 14.90 -3.36
C VAL A 33 -9.38 16.01 -4.24
N LYS A 34 -8.90 16.04 -5.48
CA LYS A 34 -9.43 16.88 -6.55
C LYS A 34 -10.24 16.01 -7.51
N LEU A 35 -11.50 16.39 -7.78
CA LEU A 35 -12.29 15.80 -8.86
C LEU A 35 -11.71 16.26 -10.21
N VAL A 36 -11.17 15.35 -11.00
CA VAL A 36 -10.56 15.66 -12.29
C VAL A 36 -11.45 15.30 -13.48
N GLU A 37 -12.36 14.34 -13.33
CA GLU A 37 -13.36 14.02 -14.36
C GLU A 37 -14.60 13.36 -13.75
N ALA A 38 -15.76 13.66 -14.32
CA ALA A 38 -17.02 13.00 -14.02
C ALA A 38 -17.70 12.53 -15.31
N ILE A 39 -18.15 11.28 -15.35
CA ILE A 39 -18.95 10.70 -16.44
C ILE A 39 -20.31 10.26 -15.85
N PRO A 40 -21.31 11.15 -15.80
CA PRO A 40 -22.58 10.86 -15.13
C PRO A 40 -23.33 9.68 -15.73
N SER A 41 -23.32 9.55 -17.06
CA SER A 41 -23.99 8.45 -17.78
C SER A 41 -23.46 7.06 -17.41
N ALA A 42 -22.20 6.97 -17.01
CA ALA A 42 -21.56 5.72 -16.57
C ALA A 42 -21.51 5.58 -15.04
N GLY A 43 -21.97 6.59 -14.29
CA GLY A 43 -21.85 6.62 -12.83
C GLY A 43 -20.40 6.63 -12.32
N ALA A 44 -19.47 7.20 -13.09
CA ALA A 44 -18.04 7.13 -12.81
C ALA A 44 -17.42 8.50 -12.48
N LEU A 45 -16.46 8.51 -11.56
CA LEU A 45 -15.69 9.69 -11.15
C LEU A 45 -14.20 9.35 -11.12
N ARG A 46 -13.36 10.28 -11.55
CA ARG A 46 -11.92 10.18 -11.42
C ARG A 46 -11.40 11.31 -10.55
N PHE A 47 -10.54 10.94 -9.60
CA PHE A 47 -9.93 11.85 -8.66
C PHE A 47 -8.41 11.82 -8.77
N GLU A 48 -7.81 12.96 -8.42
CA GLU A 48 -6.40 13.09 -8.10
C GLU A 48 -6.26 13.25 -6.58
N MET A 49 -5.26 12.58 -6.01
CA MET A 49 -5.01 12.58 -4.57
C MET A 49 -4.13 13.77 -4.20
N LEU A 50 -4.56 14.57 -3.21
CA LEU A 50 -3.82 15.75 -2.73
C LEU A 50 -3.16 15.50 -1.37
N SER A 51 -3.80 14.70 -0.51
CA SER A 51 -3.24 14.32 0.79
C SER A 51 -2.20 13.21 0.65
N GLU A 52 -1.09 13.32 1.38
CA GLU A 52 -0.13 12.22 1.55
C GLU A 52 -0.74 11.06 2.35
N GLY A 53 -0.29 9.86 2.04
CA GLY A 53 -0.63 8.63 2.76
C GLY A 53 0.11 8.54 4.09
N LYS A 54 -0.48 7.78 5.02
CA LYS A 54 0.10 7.62 6.35
C LYS A 54 1.36 6.76 6.28
N LYS A 55 2.41 7.20 6.99
CA LYS A 55 3.59 6.37 7.28
C LYS A 55 3.30 5.55 8.53
N GLY A 56 2.61 4.42 8.36
CA GLY A 56 2.27 3.50 9.44
C GLY A 56 2.82 2.10 9.17
N ARG A 57 3.04 1.30 10.22
CA ARG A 57 3.29 -0.14 10.04
C ARG A 57 2.02 -0.78 9.50
N VAL A 58 1.91 -0.86 8.18
CA VAL A 58 1.21 -1.95 7.52
C VAL A 58 2.06 -3.16 7.84
N ALA A 59 1.47 -4.18 8.46
CA ALA A 59 2.18 -5.43 8.63
C ALA A 59 2.58 -5.87 7.22
N ALA A 60 3.86 -5.74 6.89
CA ALA A 60 4.36 -6.13 5.58
C ALA A 60 3.98 -7.60 5.38
N PRO A 61 3.51 -8.00 4.19
CA PRO A 61 3.20 -9.39 3.92
C PRO A 61 4.50 -10.18 4.12
N HIS A 62 4.53 -10.99 5.19
CA HIS A 62 5.57 -11.97 5.54
C HIS A 62 7.00 -11.68 5.04
N ALA A 63 7.61 -10.56 5.44
CA ALA A 63 9.06 -10.38 5.34
C ALA A 63 9.79 -11.14 6.46
N GLY A 64 9.40 -12.39 6.74
CA GLY A 64 9.76 -13.05 7.99
C GLY A 64 9.55 -14.56 8.07
N GLU A 65 9.66 -15.31 6.96
CA GLU A 65 9.57 -16.78 7.03
C GLU A 65 10.56 -17.46 6.08
N GLY A 66 11.83 -17.06 6.16
CA GLY A 66 12.90 -17.72 5.39
C GLY A 66 14.32 -17.50 5.94
N SER A 67 14.50 -16.57 6.88
CA SER A 67 15.81 -16.29 7.48
C SER A 67 16.10 -17.08 8.77
N ARG A 68 15.07 -17.73 9.36
CA ARG A 68 15.21 -18.50 10.60
C ARG A 68 15.67 -19.94 10.37
N GLU A 69 15.47 -20.48 9.16
CA GLU A 69 15.85 -21.86 8.83
C GLU A 69 17.33 -22.00 8.43
N LYS A 70 17.96 -20.96 7.86
CA LYS A 70 19.36 -21.02 7.42
C LYS A 70 20.41 -20.94 8.56
N ARG A 71 20.00 -20.63 9.80
CA ARG A 71 20.92 -20.66 10.98
C ARG A 71 20.97 -22.01 11.68
N SER A 72 19.97 -22.88 11.47
CA SER A 72 19.93 -24.21 12.07
C SER A 72 20.97 -25.15 11.48
N TRP A 73 21.27 -25.01 10.18
CA TRP A 73 22.18 -25.90 9.46
C TRP A 73 23.67 -25.66 9.71
N ARG A 74 24.06 -24.52 10.30
CA ARG A 74 25.47 -24.18 10.57
C ARG A 74 25.96 -24.54 11.97
N ARG A 75 25.10 -25.05 12.86
CA ARG A 75 25.47 -25.47 14.22
C ARG A 75 25.60 -27.00 14.40
N ARG A 76 25.53 -27.77 13.31
CA ARG A 76 25.69 -29.24 13.31
C ARG A 76 26.83 -29.70 12.39
N ARG A 77 27.95 -28.98 12.38
CA ARG A 77 29.23 -29.48 11.86
C ARG A 77 30.31 -29.28 12.89
#